data_AF-A0A931DCI0-F1
#
_entry.id   AF-A0A931DCI0-F1
#
_cell.length_a   1.000
_cell.length_b   1.000
_cell.length_c   1.000
_cell.angle_alpha   90.00
_cell.angle_beta   90.00
_cell.angle_gamma   90.00
#
_symmetry.space_group_name_H-M   'P 1'
#
loop_
_entity.id
_entity.type
_entity.pdbx_description
1 polymer ?
#
loop_
_entity_poly.entity_id
_entity_poly.type
_entity_poly.pdbx_seq_one_letter_code
_entity_poly.pdbx_strand_id
1 'polypeptide(L)'
;MALPEWPDLTGSSPDHVAGWRAWLRAIWTLDEIAEAIEQASPTLAWQVAVVCSTSTTDARRVRRTVLSVVRYVLRVTGRATPFGLFAGVAPAGFSTQPVVEWGEDHQVVARAGASWISEVIAQLEGIPDLVRRLPLMANSLAFVRGGRLVVPYPPGRRAGQRFPAEVSLRYTSPVRIAMDTARTPVPFDEVAASIAAAFPATQHSKIEGLITGLMDHGALISSLHAHSTTADHLGHVVEQVEKAGAGELRQVADLVDQLREIQAGLAEYNRLTGPADRRKDRGGAPKGRFQAIAIMAGECLPIKVCCRVLSVSESGFHMWRKRPPSPRAIRHA
;
A
#
# COMPACT_ATOMS: atom_id res chain seq x y z
N MET A 1 -14.38 -0.10 28.10
CA MET A 1 -13.11 -0.85 28.24
C MET A 1 -12.41 -0.48 29.55
N ALA A 2 -12.10 -1.46 30.41
CA ALA A 2 -11.33 -1.23 31.64
C ALA A 2 -9.82 -1.40 31.34
N LEU A 3 -9.00 -0.42 31.73
CA LEU A 3 -7.55 -0.46 31.54
C LEU A 3 -6.85 -0.87 32.84
N PRO A 4 -5.75 -1.65 32.77
CA PRO A 4 -4.90 -1.88 33.93
C PRO A 4 -4.23 -0.58 34.40
N GLU A 5 -3.84 -0.52 35.67
CA GLU A 5 -3.08 0.61 36.22
C GLU A 5 -1.82 0.91 35.40
N TRP A 6 -1.46 2.19 35.29
CA TRP A 6 -0.31 2.61 34.50
C TRP A 6 0.99 2.08 35.10
N PRO A 7 1.93 1.59 34.27
CA PRO A 7 3.18 1.04 34.77
C PRO A 7 4.09 2.16 35.28
N ASP A 8 4.76 1.94 36.41
CA ASP A 8 5.84 2.82 36.86
C ASP A 8 7.07 2.65 35.96
N LEU A 9 7.36 3.68 35.17
CA LEU A 9 8.45 3.69 34.21
C LEU A 9 9.70 4.40 34.73
N THR A 10 9.80 4.72 36.02
CA THR A 10 10.92 5.49 36.58
C THR A 10 12.18 4.63 36.78
N GLY A 11 12.02 3.37 37.17
CA GLY A 11 13.12 2.45 37.45
C GLY A 11 13.62 1.62 36.26
N SER A 12 14.48 0.64 36.58
CA SER A 12 15.02 -0.36 35.65
C SER A 12 15.39 -1.69 36.31
N SER A 13 14.88 -1.96 37.52
CA SER A 13 15.15 -3.22 38.23
C SER A 13 14.46 -4.41 37.55
N PRO A 14 14.87 -5.65 37.83
CA PRO A 14 14.16 -6.84 37.36
C PRO A 14 12.65 -6.84 37.67
N ASP A 15 12.26 -6.34 38.85
CA ASP A 15 10.85 -6.24 39.25
C ASP A 15 10.09 -5.22 38.39
N HIS A 16 10.69 -4.07 38.06
CA HIS A 16 10.11 -3.12 37.10
C HIS A 16 9.90 -3.78 35.74
N VAL A 17 10.90 -4.52 35.25
CA VAL A 17 10.80 -5.24 33.97
C VAL A 17 9.69 -6.29 33.99
N ALA A 18 9.54 -7.02 35.11
CA ALA A 18 8.46 -7.99 35.28
C ALA A 18 7.07 -7.31 35.28
N GLY A 19 6.91 -6.21 36.03
CA GLY A 19 5.67 -5.42 36.06
C GLY A 19 5.31 -4.85 34.68
N TRP A 20 6.27 -4.32 33.95
CA TRP A 20 6.09 -3.83 32.58
C TRP A 20 5.60 -4.90 31.61
N ARG A 21 6.11 -6.13 31.74
CA ARG A 21 5.68 -7.28 30.93
C ARG A 21 4.27 -7.73 31.30
N ALA A 22 3.96 -7.77 32.59
CA ALA A 22 2.61 -8.08 33.06
C ALA A 22 1.60 -7.06 32.49
N TRP A 23 1.93 -5.77 32.57
CA TRP A 23 1.12 -4.71 31.98
C TRP A 23 0.96 -4.86 30.46
N LEU A 24 2.05 -5.11 29.72
CA LEU A 24 1.97 -5.34 28.28
C LEU A 24 1.07 -6.52 27.92
N ARG A 25 1.17 -7.64 28.65
CA ARG A 25 0.30 -8.81 28.44
C ARG A 25 -1.16 -8.47 28.71
N ALA A 26 -1.46 -7.75 29.78
CA ALA A 26 -2.81 -7.31 30.12
C ALA A 26 -3.41 -6.35 29.07
N ILE A 27 -2.59 -5.46 28.50
CA ILE A 27 -3.04 -4.63 27.37
C ILE A 27 -3.26 -5.49 26.12
N TRP A 28 -2.42 -6.49 25.86
CA TRP A 28 -2.53 -7.34 24.67
C TRP A 28 -3.71 -8.32 24.68
N THR A 29 -4.37 -8.50 25.83
CA THR A 29 -5.65 -9.22 25.92
C THR A 29 -6.85 -8.35 25.53
N LEU A 30 -6.68 -7.03 25.38
CA LEU A 30 -7.71 -6.12 24.89
C LEU A 30 -7.66 -6.08 23.37
N ASP A 31 -8.51 -6.87 22.71
CA ASP A 31 -8.46 -7.07 21.26
C ASP A 31 -8.56 -5.77 20.45
N GLU A 32 -9.39 -4.81 20.88
CA GLU A 32 -9.50 -3.49 20.24
C GLU A 32 -8.16 -2.74 20.19
N ILE A 33 -7.40 -2.75 21.29
CA ILE A 33 -6.10 -2.08 21.39
C ILE A 33 -5.04 -2.86 20.60
N ALA A 34 -5.02 -4.19 20.77
CA ALA A 34 -4.04 -5.03 20.08
C ALA A 34 -4.23 -4.97 18.56
N GLU A 35 -5.47 -5.06 18.06
CA GLU A 35 -5.82 -4.97 16.63
C GLU A 35 -5.40 -3.61 16.06
N ALA A 36 -5.69 -2.52 16.76
CA ALA A 36 -5.34 -1.17 16.33
C ALA A 36 -3.82 -0.95 16.25
N ILE A 37 -3.07 -1.44 17.24
CA ILE A 37 -1.60 -1.34 17.24
C ILE A 37 -0.98 -2.25 16.18
N GLU A 38 -1.48 -3.48 16.00
CA GLU A 38 -1.04 -4.39 14.95
C GLU A 38 -1.20 -3.78 13.56
N GLN A 39 -2.30 -3.06 13.32
CA GLN A 39 -2.58 -2.37 12.06
C GLN A 39 -1.65 -1.16 11.86
N ALA A 40 -1.57 -0.27 12.84
CA ALA A 40 -0.80 0.97 12.71
C ALA A 40 0.72 0.75 12.78
N SER A 41 1.17 -0.25 13.53
CA SER A 41 2.58 -0.54 13.71
C SER A 41 2.86 -2.04 13.89
N PRO A 42 2.91 -2.80 12.79
CA PRO A 42 3.26 -4.23 12.82
C PRO A 42 4.62 -4.50 13.48
N THR A 43 5.57 -3.57 13.36
CA THR A 43 6.89 -3.66 14.01
C THR A 43 6.78 -3.54 15.53
N LEU A 44 5.93 -2.65 16.05
CA LEU A 44 5.71 -2.56 17.49
C LEU A 44 4.99 -3.80 18.01
N ALA A 45 3.97 -4.30 17.30
CA ALA A 45 3.28 -5.53 17.68
C ALA A 45 4.23 -6.72 17.80
N TRP A 46 5.15 -6.88 16.84
CA TRP A 46 6.21 -7.90 16.94
C TRP A 46 7.12 -7.67 18.16
N GLN A 47 7.53 -6.42 18.43
CA GLN A 47 8.33 -6.11 19.61
C GLN A 47 7.61 -6.48 20.90
N VAL A 48 6.29 -6.27 20.97
CA VAL A 48 5.48 -6.69 22.13
C VAL A 48 5.46 -8.21 22.25
N ALA A 49 5.26 -8.94 21.14
CA ALA A 49 5.32 -10.40 21.14
C ALA A 49 6.67 -10.92 21.68
N VAL A 50 7.79 -10.38 21.19
CA VAL A 50 9.14 -10.73 21.65
C VAL A 50 9.36 -10.40 23.12
N VAL A 51 8.95 -9.20 23.56
CA VAL A 51 9.06 -8.78 24.97
C VAL A 51 8.15 -9.62 25.86
N CYS A 52 7.04 -10.17 25.37
CA CYS A 52 6.15 -11.00 26.16
C CYS A 52 6.61 -12.46 26.23
N SER A 53 7.27 -12.98 25.19
CA SER A 53 7.68 -14.40 25.07
C SER A 53 9.11 -14.69 25.55
N THR A 54 10.06 -13.76 25.41
CA THR A 54 11.47 -14.00 25.75
C THR A 54 11.80 -13.53 27.16
N SER A 55 12.74 -14.16 27.86
CA SER A 55 13.28 -13.69 29.15
C SER A 55 14.30 -12.53 29.00
N THR A 56 14.19 -11.70 27.94
CA THR A 56 15.12 -10.58 27.73
C THR A 56 15.23 -9.67 28.97
N THR A 57 16.44 -9.49 29.48
CA THR A 57 16.74 -8.67 30.66
C THR A 57 17.05 -7.21 30.30
N ASP A 58 16.97 -6.83 29.02
CA ASP A 58 17.21 -5.46 28.57
C ASP A 58 16.05 -4.53 28.98
N ALA A 59 16.18 -3.94 30.17
CA ALA A 59 15.22 -3.00 30.73
C ALA A 59 14.96 -1.80 29.80
N ARG A 60 15.97 -1.32 29.06
CA ARG A 60 15.82 -0.18 28.15
C ARG A 60 14.92 -0.54 26.98
N ARG A 61 15.11 -1.73 26.40
CA ARG A 61 14.27 -2.22 25.30
C ARG A 61 12.82 -2.43 25.76
N VAL A 62 12.61 -3.09 26.90
CA VAL A 62 11.26 -3.32 27.45
C VAL A 62 10.56 -1.99 27.73
N ARG A 63 11.22 -1.07 28.45
CA ARG A 63 10.67 0.27 28.76
C ARG A 63 10.27 1.04 27.50
N ARG A 64 11.10 1.01 26.44
CA ARG A 64 10.80 1.69 25.18
C ARG A 64 9.57 1.10 24.48
N THR A 65 9.40 -0.22 24.51
CA THR A 65 8.22 -0.90 23.97
C THR A 65 6.97 -0.51 24.77
N VAL A 66 7.04 -0.55 26.11
CA VAL A 66 5.93 -0.13 26.99
C VAL A 66 5.55 1.32 26.73
N LEU A 67 6.51 2.25 26.73
CA LEU A 67 6.26 3.67 26.42
C LEU A 67 5.59 3.88 25.07
N SER A 68 5.92 3.06 24.07
CA SER A 68 5.30 3.13 22.76
C SER A 68 3.85 2.65 22.79
N VAL A 69 3.56 1.58 23.53
CA VAL A 69 2.19 1.06 23.72
C VAL A 69 1.36 2.06 24.54
N VAL A 70 1.89 2.62 25.63
CA VAL A 70 1.23 3.66 26.44
C VAL A 70 0.74 4.82 25.57
N ARG A 71 1.58 5.31 24.63
CA ARG A 71 1.18 6.38 23.69
C ARG A 71 0.01 5.99 22.79
N TYR A 72 -0.08 4.72 22.38
CA TYR A 72 -1.22 4.22 21.60
C TYR A 72 -2.48 4.05 22.46
N VAL A 73 -2.35 3.58 23.71
CA VAL A 73 -3.48 3.50 24.65
C VAL A 73 -4.05 4.90 24.95
N LEU A 74 -3.18 5.87 25.20
CA LEU A 74 -3.58 7.28 25.37
C LEU A 74 -4.22 7.85 24.10
N ARG A 75 -3.80 7.40 22.91
CA ARG A 75 -4.42 7.81 21.66
C ARG A 75 -5.86 7.30 21.55
N VAL A 76 -6.07 6.00 21.77
CA VAL A 76 -7.40 5.36 21.68
C VAL A 76 -8.38 5.98 22.69
N THR A 77 -7.90 6.35 23.86
CA THR A 77 -8.75 6.88 24.94
C THR A 77 -8.96 8.39 24.91
N GLY A 78 -8.09 9.15 24.25
CA GLY A 78 -8.08 10.62 24.41
C GLY A 78 -8.02 11.44 23.12
N ARG A 79 -7.87 10.84 21.93
CA ARG A 79 -7.67 11.60 20.69
C ARG A 79 -8.68 11.26 19.60
N ALA A 80 -9.57 12.21 19.31
CA ALA A 80 -10.59 12.11 18.26
C ALA A 80 -10.09 12.25 16.81
N THR A 81 -8.79 12.38 16.55
CA THR A 81 -8.26 12.52 15.17
C THR A 81 -8.31 11.16 14.44
N PRO A 82 -9.08 11.01 13.33
CA PRO A 82 -9.22 9.75 12.62
C PRO A 82 -7.87 9.16 12.19
N PHE A 83 -7.62 7.91 12.57
CA PHE A 83 -6.40 7.20 12.22
C PHE A 83 -6.58 5.70 12.45
N GLY A 84 -6.56 4.92 11.37
CA GLY A 84 -6.69 3.46 11.45
C GLY A 84 -7.91 3.07 12.28
N LEU A 85 -7.69 2.22 13.27
CA LEU A 85 -8.74 1.73 14.18
C LEU A 85 -8.82 2.51 15.51
N PHE A 86 -8.12 3.65 15.64
CA PHE A 86 -8.09 4.41 16.90
C PHE A 86 -9.24 5.41 17.05
N ALA A 87 -9.76 5.90 15.93
CA ALA A 87 -10.85 6.88 15.88
C ALA A 87 -11.48 6.83 14.48
N GLY A 88 -12.81 7.01 14.42
CA GLY A 88 -13.60 6.98 13.21
C GLY A 88 -14.18 8.34 12.83
N VAL A 89 -15.09 8.32 11.85
CA VAL A 89 -15.90 9.47 11.43
C VAL A 89 -17.36 9.07 11.46
N ALA A 90 -18.24 10.02 11.73
CA ALA A 90 -19.69 9.83 11.69
C ALA A 90 -20.34 11.11 11.13
N PRO A 91 -21.49 11.01 10.43
CA PRO A 91 -22.24 12.17 10.01
C PRO A 91 -22.79 12.93 11.22
N ALA A 92 -22.90 14.25 11.09
CA ALA A 92 -23.57 15.11 12.06
C ALA A 92 -24.59 15.99 11.33
N GLY A 93 -25.72 16.25 11.99
CA GLY A 93 -26.79 17.10 11.48
C GLY A 93 -27.08 18.27 12.41
N PHE A 94 -27.76 19.29 11.89
CA PHE A 94 -28.26 20.42 12.69
C PHE A 94 -29.68 20.13 13.19
N SER A 95 -29.94 20.44 14.45
CA SER A 95 -31.24 20.27 15.10
C SER A 95 -31.49 21.41 16.09
N THR A 96 -32.76 21.60 16.47
CA THR A 96 -33.16 22.60 17.49
C THR A 96 -32.77 22.18 18.90
N GLN A 97 -32.49 20.90 19.13
CA GLN A 97 -32.01 20.38 20.41
C GLN A 97 -30.73 19.56 20.22
N PRO A 98 -29.77 19.64 21.16
CA PRO A 98 -28.57 18.82 21.11
C PRO A 98 -28.95 17.36 21.40
N VAL A 99 -28.60 16.46 20.47
CA VAL A 99 -28.75 15.02 20.62
C VAL A 99 -27.37 14.40 20.39
N VAL A 100 -26.98 13.47 21.25
CA VAL A 100 -25.74 12.70 21.12
C VAL A 100 -26.09 11.23 21.24
N GLU A 101 -25.78 10.48 20.20
CA GLU A 101 -25.97 9.03 20.15
C GLU A 101 -24.61 8.37 19.90
N TRP A 102 -24.29 7.37 20.73
CA TRP A 102 -23.11 6.53 20.55
C TRP A 102 -23.60 5.12 20.23
N GLY A 103 -23.27 4.63 19.04
CA GLY A 103 -23.53 3.24 18.64
C GLY A 103 -22.25 2.40 18.69
N GLU A 104 -22.43 1.08 18.70
CA GLU A 104 -21.32 0.10 18.67
C GLU A 104 -21.08 -0.48 17.26
N ASP A 105 -21.95 -0.14 16.29
CA ASP A 105 -21.91 -0.63 14.90
C ASP A 105 -20.82 0.04 14.04
N HIS A 106 -19.61 0.14 14.58
CA HIS A 106 -18.46 0.72 13.89
C HIS A 106 -18.05 -0.14 12.70
N GLN A 107 -18.06 0.45 11.51
CA GLN A 107 -17.66 -0.23 10.27
C GLN A 107 -16.21 0.08 9.93
N VAL A 108 -15.41 -0.98 9.76
CA VAL A 108 -14.02 -0.88 9.32
C VAL A 108 -13.97 -1.00 7.80
N VAL A 109 -13.30 -0.06 7.15
CA VAL A 109 -13.08 -0.11 5.69
C VAL A 109 -11.58 -0.15 5.41
N ALA A 110 -11.07 -1.35 5.14
CA ALA A 110 -9.75 -1.58 4.60
C ALA A 110 -9.72 -1.32 3.09
N ARG A 111 -8.61 -0.74 2.63
CA ARG A 111 -8.35 -0.42 1.23
C ARG A 111 -6.90 -0.74 0.89
N ALA A 112 -6.66 -1.02 -0.39
CA ALA A 112 -5.31 -1.13 -0.91
C ALA A 112 -4.57 0.22 -0.78
N GLY A 113 -3.31 0.16 -0.34
CA GLY A 113 -2.49 1.36 -0.17
C GLY A 113 -2.13 1.98 -1.52
N ALA A 114 -2.19 3.31 -1.63
CA ALA A 114 -1.93 4.04 -2.87
C ALA A 114 -0.55 3.73 -3.49
N SER A 115 0.50 3.64 -2.65
CA SER A 115 1.84 3.29 -3.14
C SER A 115 1.92 1.89 -3.74
N TRP A 116 1.20 0.93 -3.13
CA TRP A 116 1.16 -0.44 -3.63
C TRP A 116 0.36 -0.53 -4.94
N ILE A 117 -0.77 0.19 -5.05
CA ILE A 117 -1.52 0.28 -6.31
C ILE A 117 -0.65 0.88 -7.42
N SER A 118 0.11 1.93 -7.14
CA SER A 118 1.05 2.50 -8.12
C SER A 118 2.12 1.50 -8.57
N GLU A 119 2.65 0.67 -7.66
CA GLU A 119 3.60 -0.40 -8.01
C GLU A 119 2.95 -1.51 -8.85
N VAL A 120 1.69 -1.86 -8.59
CA VAL A 120 0.91 -2.83 -9.39
C VAL A 120 0.66 -2.28 -10.79
N ILE A 121 0.19 -1.03 -10.91
CA ILE A 121 -0.05 -0.39 -12.21
C ILE A 121 1.26 -0.34 -13.02
N ALA A 122 2.38 0.06 -12.40
CA ALA A 122 3.67 0.10 -13.08
C ALA A 122 4.13 -1.29 -13.58
N GLN A 123 3.81 -2.37 -12.86
CA GLN A 123 4.08 -3.73 -13.32
C GLN A 123 3.20 -4.12 -14.51
N LEU A 124 1.89 -3.79 -14.46
CA LEU A 124 0.94 -4.06 -15.54
C LEU A 124 1.28 -3.27 -16.81
N GLU A 125 1.60 -1.99 -16.68
CA GLU A 125 2.06 -1.14 -17.79
C GLU A 125 3.42 -1.58 -18.37
N GLY A 126 4.18 -2.37 -17.61
CA GLY A 126 5.42 -2.98 -18.10
C GLY A 126 5.21 -4.13 -19.08
N ILE A 127 3.95 -4.53 -19.35
CA ILE A 127 3.59 -5.68 -20.20
C ILE A 127 2.99 -5.16 -21.52
N PRO A 128 3.76 -5.15 -22.63
CA PRO A 128 3.31 -4.54 -23.89
C PRO A 128 2.01 -5.13 -24.44
N ASP A 129 1.85 -6.45 -24.32
CA ASP A 129 0.65 -7.16 -24.77
C ASP A 129 -0.61 -6.71 -24.05
N LEU A 130 -0.51 -6.32 -22.78
CA LEU A 130 -1.61 -5.78 -22.00
C LEU A 130 -1.87 -4.32 -22.36
N VAL A 131 -0.82 -3.50 -22.45
CA VAL A 131 -0.93 -2.07 -22.76
C VAL A 131 -1.65 -1.82 -24.08
N ARG A 132 -1.40 -2.65 -25.10
CA ARG A 132 -2.12 -2.60 -26.39
C ARG A 132 -3.63 -2.78 -26.26
N ARG A 133 -4.09 -3.46 -25.21
CA ARG A 133 -5.51 -3.73 -24.95
C ARG A 133 -6.16 -2.69 -24.04
N LEU A 134 -5.40 -1.72 -23.52
CA LEU A 134 -5.89 -0.70 -22.61
C LEU A 134 -6.22 0.60 -23.37
N PRO A 135 -7.35 1.26 -23.04
CA PRO A 135 -7.55 2.65 -23.41
C PRO A 135 -6.46 3.56 -22.84
N LEU A 136 -6.02 4.51 -23.63
CA LEU A 136 -5.08 5.57 -23.28
C LEU A 136 -5.81 6.91 -23.25
N MET A 137 -5.28 7.85 -22.47
CA MET A 137 -5.72 9.23 -22.46
C MET A 137 -4.51 10.15 -22.30
N ALA A 138 -4.58 11.34 -22.90
CA ALA A 138 -3.64 12.41 -22.66
C ALA A 138 -3.75 12.89 -21.21
N ASN A 139 -2.62 13.03 -20.54
CA ASN A 139 -2.57 13.63 -19.22
C ASN A 139 -3.04 15.09 -19.30
N SER A 140 -4.16 15.39 -18.64
CA SER A 140 -4.79 16.72 -18.67
C SER A 140 -3.97 17.81 -17.96
N LEU A 141 -2.90 17.44 -17.27
CA LEU A 141 -1.93 18.38 -16.69
C LEU A 141 -0.79 18.73 -17.67
N ALA A 142 -0.64 17.99 -18.77
CA ALA A 142 0.39 18.27 -19.75
C ALA A 142 0.04 19.51 -20.57
N PHE A 143 1.03 20.37 -20.81
CA PHE A 143 0.85 21.61 -21.57
C PHE A 143 2.05 21.92 -22.46
N VAL A 144 1.86 22.76 -23.48
CA VAL A 144 2.93 23.12 -24.43
C VAL A 144 3.58 24.44 -24.00
N ARG A 145 4.91 24.45 -23.87
CA ARG A 145 5.72 25.64 -23.58
C ARG A 145 6.95 25.68 -24.47
N GLY A 146 7.07 26.70 -25.32
CA GLY A 146 8.26 26.90 -26.17
C GLY A 146 8.56 25.74 -27.12
N GLY A 147 7.54 25.13 -27.74
CA GLY A 147 7.70 23.98 -28.64
C GLY A 147 8.01 22.66 -27.92
N ARG A 148 7.81 22.60 -26.60
CA ARG A 148 8.00 21.40 -25.78
C ARG A 148 6.71 21.03 -25.06
N LEU A 149 6.45 19.73 -24.96
CA LEU A 149 5.39 19.19 -24.11
C LEU A 149 5.94 19.06 -22.69
N VAL A 150 5.34 19.77 -21.75
CA VAL A 150 5.70 19.77 -20.34
C VAL A 150 4.70 18.91 -19.59
N VAL A 151 5.20 17.93 -18.84
CA VAL A 151 4.42 17.12 -17.89
C VAL A 151 4.85 17.52 -16.48
N PRO A 152 4.04 18.27 -15.73
CA PRO A 152 4.37 18.66 -14.37
C PRO A 152 4.17 17.49 -13.40
N TYR A 153 5.00 17.42 -12.37
CA TYR A 153 4.91 16.44 -11.28
C TYR A 153 4.71 14.98 -11.76
N PRO A 154 5.55 14.48 -12.68
CA PRO A 154 5.38 13.14 -13.21
C PRO A 154 5.43 12.11 -12.08
N PRO A 155 4.62 11.04 -12.17
CA PRO A 155 4.60 10.00 -11.16
C PRO A 155 5.99 9.34 -11.09
N GLY A 156 6.51 9.15 -9.87
CA GLY A 156 7.79 8.46 -9.72
C GLY A 156 7.62 6.97 -9.99
N ARG A 157 8.20 6.51 -11.10
CA ARG A 157 8.14 5.10 -11.53
C ARG A 157 8.98 4.14 -10.67
N ARG A 158 9.85 4.64 -9.77
CA ARG A 158 10.75 3.81 -8.94
C ARG A 158 10.89 4.33 -7.52
N ALA A 159 10.78 3.42 -6.55
CA ALA A 159 11.04 3.70 -5.14
C ALA A 159 12.48 4.22 -4.94
N GLY A 160 12.62 5.39 -4.31
CA GLY A 160 13.92 5.96 -3.92
C GLY A 160 14.54 6.96 -4.91
N GLN A 161 13.91 7.24 -6.05
CA GLN A 161 14.36 8.33 -6.93
C GLN A 161 13.75 9.68 -6.52
N ARG A 162 14.52 10.76 -6.71
CA ARG A 162 14.03 12.14 -6.52
C ARG A 162 13.08 12.45 -7.68
N PHE A 163 11.83 12.79 -7.36
CA PHE A 163 10.83 13.16 -8.35
C PHE A 163 11.27 14.46 -9.06
N PRO A 164 11.42 14.47 -10.39
CA PRO A 164 11.64 15.72 -11.10
C PRO A 164 10.40 16.60 -10.97
N ALA A 165 10.59 17.92 -10.92
CA ALA A 165 9.47 18.87 -10.87
C ALA A 165 8.64 18.84 -12.17
N GLU A 166 9.29 18.61 -13.30
CA GLU A 166 8.66 18.46 -14.60
C GLU A 166 9.50 17.56 -15.51
N VAL A 167 8.83 16.96 -16.50
CA VAL A 167 9.45 16.34 -17.67
C VAL A 167 9.15 17.21 -18.89
N SER A 168 10.15 17.42 -19.75
CA SER A 168 10.01 18.26 -20.93
C SER A 168 10.43 17.50 -22.19
N LEU A 169 9.45 17.16 -23.03
CA LEU A 169 9.63 16.42 -24.28
C LEU A 169 9.57 17.36 -25.48
N ARG A 170 10.26 17.03 -26.57
CA ARG A 170 10.10 17.78 -27.82
C ARG A 170 8.68 17.56 -28.36
N TYR A 171 7.95 18.64 -28.65
CA TYR A 171 6.57 18.55 -29.15
C TYR A 171 6.56 18.40 -30.68
N THR A 172 6.98 17.22 -31.15
CA THR A 172 7.02 16.89 -32.58
C THR A 172 5.63 16.60 -33.14
N SER A 173 5.48 16.58 -34.47
CA SER A 173 4.20 16.26 -35.12
C SER A 173 3.60 14.90 -34.69
N PRO A 174 4.36 13.80 -34.58
CA PRO A 174 3.84 12.54 -34.02
C PRO A 174 3.34 12.65 -32.58
N VAL A 175 4.06 13.39 -31.72
CA VAL A 175 3.65 13.61 -30.31
C VAL A 175 2.36 14.43 -30.25
N ARG A 176 2.25 15.49 -31.06
CA ARG A 176 1.02 16.29 -31.14
C ARG A 176 -0.18 15.44 -31.55
N ILE A 177 -0.04 14.62 -32.60
CA ILE A 177 -1.11 13.72 -33.06
C ILE A 177 -1.51 12.76 -31.94
N ALA A 178 -0.55 12.12 -31.27
CA ALA A 178 -0.86 11.21 -30.16
C ALA A 178 -1.66 11.90 -29.04
N MET A 179 -1.24 13.10 -28.63
CA MET A 179 -1.89 13.87 -27.57
C MET A 179 -3.27 14.39 -27.99
N ASP A 180 -3.45 14.78 -29.25
CA ASP A 180 -4.74 15.25 -29.78
C ASP A 180 -5.74 14.10 -29.95
N THR A 181 -5.30 12.95 -30.45
CA THR A 181 -6.14 11.74 -30.56
C THR A 181 -6.59 11.25 -29.19
N ALA A 182 -5.71 11.30 -28.19
CA ALA A 182 -6.00 10.82 -26.84
C ALA A 182 -6.65 11.85 -25.91
N ARG A 183 -7.28 12.93 -26.43
CA ARG A 183 -7.98 13.92 -25.59
C ARG A 183 -9.11 13.30 -24.74
N THR A 184 -9.69 12.22 -25.23
CA THR A 184 -10.63 11.35 -24.52
C THR A 184 -10.06 9.93 -24.48
N PRO A 185 -10.53 9.06 -23.56
CA PRO A 185 -10.10 7.67 -23.54
C PRO A 185 -10.26 7.02 -24.92
N VAL A 186 -9.17 6.47 -25.44
CA VAL A 186 -9.08 5.93 -26.81
C VAL A 186 -8.26 4.64 -26.82
N PRO A 187 -8.61 3.61 -27.60
CA PRO A 187 -7.79 2.41 -27.71
C PRO A 187 -6.37 2.71 -28.20
N PHE A 188 -5.39 1.94 -27.73
CA PHE A 188 -3.99 2.05 -28.15
C PHE A 188 -3.85 2.05 -29.68
N ASP A 189 -4.54 1.12 -30.35
CA ASP A 189 -4.44 0.93 -31.80
C ASP A 189 -4.95 2.14 -32.60
N GLU A 190 -5.93 2.88 -32.08
CA GLU A 190 -6.43 4.09 -32.73
C GLU A 190 -5.41 5.24 -32.65
N VAL A 191 -4.67 5.35 -31.54
CA VAL A 191 -3.53 6.28 -31.44
C VAL A 191 -2.44 5.89 -32.43
N ALA A 192 -2.10 4.59 -32.50
CA ALA A 192 -1.10 4.09 -33.43
C ALA A 192 -1.50 4.31 -34.90
N ALA A 193 -2.76 4.04 -35.25
CA ALA A 193 -3.31 4.26 -36.59
C ALA A 193 -3.31 5.74 -36.98
N SER A 194 -3.67 6.64 -36.05
CA SER A 194 -3.64 8.09 -36.28
C SER A 194 -2.24 8.60 -36.64
N ILE A 195 -1.21 8.07 -35.97
CA ILE A 195 0.19 8.40 -36.26
C ILE A 195 0.62 7.77 -37.59
N ALA A 196 0.26 6.50 -37.83
CA ALA A 196 0.63 5.79 -39.05
C ALA A 196 0.05 6.44 -40.31
N ALA A 197 -1.20 6.93 -40.25
CA ALA A 197 -1.85 7.63 -41.35
C ALA A 197 -1.11 8.92 -41.73
N ALA A 198 -0.57 9.65 -40.76
CA ALA A 198 0.22 10.86 -41.00
C ALA A 198 1.67 10.56 -41.42
N PHE A 199 2.19 9.37 -41.11
CA PHE A 199 3.56 8.96 -41.42
C PHE A 199 3.67 7.54 -42.00
N PRO A 200 3.15 7.28 -43.22
CA PRO A 200 2.99 5.92 -43.76
C PRO A 200 4.30 5.14 -43.95
N ALA A 201 5.44 5.83 -44.11
CA ALA A 201 6.76 5.21 -44.24
C ALA A 201 7.39 4.77 -42.90
N THR A 202 6.73 5.06 -41.77
CA THR A 202 7.27 4.75 -40.44
C THR A 202 6.91 3.33 -40.04
N GLN A 203 7.91 2.57 -39.57
CA GLN A 203 7.70 1.22 -39.03
C GLN A 203 6.78 1.24 -37.81
N HIS A 204 5.86 0.29 -37.73
CA HIS A 204 4.89 0.17 -36.64
C HIS A 204 5.55 0.11 -35.25
N SER A 205 6.65 -0.63 -35.11
CA SER A 205 7.40 -0.73 -33.86
C SER A 205 7.95 0.61 -33.35
N LYS A 206 8.28 1.56 -34.25
CA LYS A 206 8.69 2.92 -33.85
C LYS A 206 7.51 3.75 -33.34
N ILE A 207 6.32 3.54 -33.89
CA ILE A 207 5.09 4.19 -33.44
C ILE A 207 4.71 3.67 -32.05
N GLU A 208 4.73 2.35 -31.85
CA GLU A 208 4.51 1.75 -30.54
C GLU A 208 5.54 2.26 -29.52
N GLY A 209 6.83 2.29 -29.89
CA GLY A 209 7.89 2.81 -29.03
C GLY A 209 7.69 4.29 -28.65
N LEU A 210 7.13 5.11 -29.55
CA LEU A 210 6.75 6.49 -29.23
C LEU A 210 5.62 6.53 -28.21
N ILE A 211 4.55 5.76 -28.41
CA ILE A 211 3.39 5.73 -27.51
C ILE A 211 3.82 5.26 -26.11
N THR A 212 4.55 4.15 -26.03
CA THR A 212 5.13 3.64 -24.78
C THR A 212 6.04 4.68 -24.13
N GLY A 213 6.87 5.36 -24.93
CA GLY A 213 7.70 6.46 -24.42
C GLY A 213 6.89 7.62 -23.84
N LEU A 214 5.75 7.97 -24.43
CA LEU A 214 4.85 9.00 -23.88
C LEU A 214 4.20 8.54 -22.58
N MET A 215 3.83 7.26 -22.45
CA MET A 215 3.36 6.68 -21.20
C MET A 215 4.44 6.68 -20.12
N ASP A 216 5.68 6.31 -20.49
CA ASP A 216 6.84 6.31 -19.59
C ASP A 216 7.11 7.66 -18.96
N HIS A 217 6.85 8.73 -19.70
CA HIS A 217 7.03 10.10 -19.26
C HIS A 217 5.75 10.73 -18.68
N GLY A 218 4.66 9.96 -18.56
CA GLY A 218 3.39 10.41 -18.00
C GLY A 218 2.61 11.41 -18.86
N ALA A 219 2.95 11.51 -20.15
CA ALA A 219 2.22 12.33 -21.12
C ALA A 219 0.93 11.63 -21.56
N LEU A 220 0.99 10.31 -21.74
CA LEU A 220 -0.19 9.45 -21.86
C LEU A 220 -0.36 8.66 -20.56
N ILE A 221 -1.61 8.43 -20.16
CA ILE A 221 -2.00 7.63 -19.00
C ILE A 221 -2.89 6.48 -19.48
N SER A 222 -2.67 5.28 -18.94
CA SER A 222 -3.56 4.14 -19.21
C SER A 222 -4.84 4.21 -18.38
N SER A 223 -5.87 3.48 -18.81
CA SER A 223 -7.12 3.33 -18.07
C SER A 223 -6.97 2.71 -16.68
N LEU A 224 -5.82 2.10 -16.36
CA LEU A 224 -5.53 1.54 -15.03
C LEU A 224 -5.53 2.59 -13.92
N HIS A 225 -5.30 3.86 -14.26
CA HIS A 225 -5.31 4.97 -13.31
C HIS A 225 -6.75 5.42 -13.02
N ALA A 226 -7.24 5.11 -11.82
CA ALA A 226 -8.54 5.57 -11.35
C ALA A 226 -8.59 7.10 -11.14
N HIS A 227 -9.80 7.66 -11.21
CA HIS A 227 -10.05 9.04 -10.81
C HIS A 227 -9.74 9.23 -9.32
N SER A 228 -9.34 10.44 -8.92
CA SER A 228 -8.99 10.74 -7.52
C SER A 228 -10.15 10.61 -6.53
N THR A 229 -11.39 10.61 -7.02
CA THR A 229 -12.61 10.42 -6.23
C THR A 229 -13.05 8.96 -6.13
N THR A 230 -12.39 8.04 -6.84
CA THR A 230 -12.71 6.62 -6.77
C THR A 230 -12.33 6.09 -5.39
N ALA A 231 -13.26 5.43 -4.69
CA ALA A 231 -12.98 4.91 -3.35
C ALA A 231 -12.22 3.58 -3.39
N ASP A 232 -12.56 2.70 -4.35
CA ASP A 232 -11.94 1.39 -4.54
C ASP A 232 -11.01 1.38 -5.76
N HIS A 233 -9.74 1.71 -5.54
CA HIS A 233 -8.74 1.73 -6.59
C HIS A 233 -8.33 0.32 -7.02
N LEU A 234 -8.38 -0.67 -6.12
CA LEU A 234 -8.04 -2.05 -6.47
C LEU A 234 -9.11 -2.64 -7.38
N GLY A 235 -10.38 -2.46 -7.02
CA GLY A 235 -11.50 -2.88 -7.86
C GLY A 235 -11.47 -2.23 -9.24
N HIS A 236 -11.15 -0.93 -9.33
CA HIS A 236 -10.93 -0.27 -10.62
C HIS A 236 -9.85 -0.95 -11.46
N VAL A 237 -8.67 -1.23 -10.88
CA VAL A 237 -7.58 -1.91 -11.60
C VAL A 237 -8.01 -3.29 -12.08
N VAL A 238 -8.64 -4.10 -11.22
CA VAL A 238 -9.15 -5.44 -11.56
C VAL A 238 -10.14 -5.36 -12.72
N GLU A 239 -11.11 -4.45 -12.65
CA GLU A 239 -12.10 -4.25 -13.71
C GLU A 239 -11.45 -3.89 -15.06
N GLN A 240 -10.44 -3.01 -15.06
CA GLN A 240 -9.76 -2.60 -16.29
C GLN A 240 -8.92 -3.73 -16.91
N VAL A 241 -8.21 -4.53 -16.10
CA VAL A 241 -7.45 -5.67 -16.64
C VAL A 241 -8.37 -6.78 -17.14
N GLU A 242 -9.54 -6.97 -16.53
CA GLU A 242 -10.56 -7.90 -17.02
C GLU A 242 -11.17 -7.45 -18.34
N LYS A 243 -11.53 -6.17 -18.46
CA LYS A 243 -11.99 -5.56 -19.72
C LYS A 243 -10.96 -5.67 -20.83
N ALA A 244 -9.67 -5.60 -20.50
CA ALA A 244 -8.58 -5.80 -21.44
C ALA A 244 -8.29 -7.28 -21.77
N GLY A 245 -9.06 -8.23 -21.22
CA GLY A 245 -8.86 -9.67 -21.45
C GLY A 245 -7.52 -10.18 -20.92
N ALA A 246 -7.01 -9.61 -19.81
CA ALA A 246 -5.70 -9.96 -19.26
C ALA A 246 -5.58 -11.44 -18.86
N GLY A 247 -6.69 -12.13 -18.59
CA GLY A 247 -6.71 -13.57 -18.31
C GLY A 247 -6.30 -14.45 -19.49
N GLU A 248 -6.39 -13.93 -20.72
CA GLU A 248 -5.90 -14.63 -21.93
C GLU A 248 -4.39 -14.48 -22.10
N LEU A 249 -3.78 -13.53 -21.41
CA LEU A 249 -2.36 -13.24 -21.49
C LEU A 249 -1.62 -14.02 -20.40
N ARG A 250 -0.93 -15.10 -20.81
CA ARG A 250 -0.14 -15.96 -19.90
C ARG A 250 0.85 -15.16 -19.01
N GLN A 251 1.33 -14.02 -19.48
CA GLN A 251 2.27 -13.16 -18.75
C GLN A 251 1.62 -12.41 -17.56
N VAL A 252 0.29 -12.24 -17.56
CA VAL A 252 -0.46 -11.43 -16.58
C VAL A 252 -1.43 -12.28 -15.74
N ALA A 253 -1.88 -13.43 -16.25
CA ALA A 253 -2.91 -14.25 -15.60
C ALA A 253 -2.67 -14.49 -14.10
N ASP A 254 -1.47 -14.94 -13.72
CA ASP A 254 -1.11 -15.19 -12.31
C ASP A 254 -1.21 -13.92 -11.43
N LEU A 255 -0.88 -12.75 -11.99
CA LEU A 255 -0.98 -11.48 -11.27
C LEU A 255 -2.44 -11.06 -11.13
N VAL A 256 -3.27 -11.22 -12.16
CA VAL A 256 -4.72 -10.93 -12.09
C VAL A 256 -5.39 -11.78 -11.03
N ASP A 257 -5.07 -13.07 -10.96
CA ASP A 257 -5.65 -13.97 -9.97
C ASP A 257 -5.22 -13.60 -8.53
N GLN A 258 -3.97 -13.21 -8.33
CA GLN A 258 -3.51 -12.66 -7.05
C GLN A 258 -4.24 -11.36 -6.67
N LEU A 259 -4.50 -10.46 -7.63
CA LEU A 259 -5.24 -9.23 -7.36
C LEU A 259 -6.70 -9.52 -6.98
N ARG A 260 -7.33 -10.51 -7.62
CA ARG A 260 -8.68 -10.97 -7.27
C ARG A 260 -8.72 -11.59 -5.88
N GLU A 261 -7.73 -12.41 -5.52
CA GLU A 261 -7.62 -12.99 -4.18
C GLU A 261 -7.50 -11.89 -3.11
N ILE A 262 -6.65 -10.87 -3.35
CA ILE A 262 -6.51 -9.73 -2.44
C ILE A 262 -7.81 -8.92 -2.35
N GLN A 263 -8.48 -8.69 -3.48
CA GLN A 263 -9.76 -7.96 -3.52
C GLN A 263 -10.84 -8.72 -2.73
N ALA A 264 -10.95 -10.03 -2.93
CA ALA A 264 -11.88 -10.89 -2.20
C ALA A 264 -11.58 -10.91 -0.70
N GLY A 265 -10.29 -11.01 -0.32
CA GLY A 265 -9.85 -10.94 1.07
C GLY A 265 -10.17 -9.58 1.72
N LEU A 266 -9.97 -8.47 1.01
CA LEU A 266 -10.36 -7.14 1.51
C LEU A 266 -11.88 -7.00 1.66
N ALA A 267 -12.65 -7.54 0.72
CA ALA A 267 -14.10 -7.54 0.78
C ALA A 267 -14.61 -8.38 1.97
N GLU A 268 -14.00 -9.53 2.24
CA GLU A 268 -14.30 -10.35 3.41
C GLU A 268 -13.94 -9.63 4.71
N TYR A 269 -12.72 -9.08 4.79
CA TYR A 269 -12.28 -8.32 5.95
C TYR A 269 -13.23 -7.15 6.28
N ASN A 270 -13.74 -6.46 5.26
CA ASN A 270 -14.69 -5.34 5.42
C ASN A 270 -16.10 -5.78 5.83
N ARG A 271 -16.45 -7.08 5.71
CA ARG A 271 -17.71 -7.63 6.23
C ARG A 271 -17.62 -8.03 7.71
N LEU A 272 -16.40 -8.16 8.26
CA LEU A 272 -16.20 -8.58 9.64
C LEU A 272 -16.56 -7.45 10.63
N THR A 273 -17.52 -7.73 11.50
CA THR A 273 -18.05 -6.77 12.49
C THR A 273 -17.21 -6.71 13.77
N GLY A 274 -16.59 -7.83 14.20
CA GLY A 274 -15.85 -7.93 15.46
C GLY A 274 -14.32 -7.80 15.37
N PRO A 275 -13.65 -7.09 16.32
CA PRO A 275 -12.18 -7.03 16.40
C PRO A 275 -11.50 -8.40 16.51
N ALA A 276 -12.08 -9.33 17.27
CA ALA A 276 -11.55 -10.67 17.48
C ALA A 276 -11.54 -11.48 16.17
N ASP A 277 -12.58 -11.36 15.35
CA ASP A 277 -12.69 -12.07 14.07
C ASP A 277 -11.72 -11.48 13.04
N ARG A 278 -11.62 -10.16 12.98
CA ARG A 278 -10.62 -9.46 12.14
C ARG A 278 -9.18 -9.80 12.53
N ARG A 279 -8.90 -9.98 13.82
CA ARG A 279 -7.56 -10.33 14.30
C ARG A 279 -7.19 -11.78 13.98
N LYS A 280 -8.15 -12.71 14.01
CA LYS A 280 -7.95 -14.11 13.59
C LYS A 280 -7.69 -14.23 12.08
N ASP A 281 -8.41 -13.46 11.26
CA ASP A 281 -8.28 -13.47 9.80
C ASP A 281 -6.95 -12.86 9.31
N ARG A 282 -6.38 -11.90 10.05
CA ARG A 282 -5.11 -11.23 9.72
C ARG A 282 -3.87 -12.12 9.68
N GLY A 283 -3.98 -13.41 10.02
CA GLY A 283 -2.94 -14.41 9.83
C GLY A 283 -1.54 -13.91 10.14
N GLY A 284 -1.26 -13.47 11.37
CA GLY A 284 0.05 -13.05 11.91
C GLY A 284 0.92 -12.08 11.08
N ALA A 285 1.33 -10.96 11.67
CA ALA A 285 2.09 -9.88 11.02
C ALA A 285 3.25 -10.35 10.10
N PRO A 286 3.16 -10.17 8.76
CA PRO A 286 4.14 -10.69 7.80
C PRO A 286 5.57 -10.17 8.05
N LYS A 287 5.74 -8.95 8.55
CA LYS A 287 7.05 -8.35 8.82
C LYS A 287 7.84 -9.07 9.93
N GLY A 288 7.16 -9.59 10.95
CA GLY A 288 7.79 -10.37 12.01
C GLY A 288 8.21 -11.76 11.51
N ARG A 289 7.38 -12.36 10.66
CA ARG A 289 7.66 -13.62 9.98
C ARG A 289 8.82 -13.49 9.00
N PHE A 290 8.90 -12.40 8.24
CA PHE A 290 10.04 -12.11 7.36
C PHE A 290 11.36 -11.90 8.14
N GLN A 291 11.32 -11.27 9.32
CA GLN A 291 12.50 -11.19 10.19
C GLN A 291 12.94 -12.56 10.73
N ALA A 292 11.99 -13.41 11.14
CA ALA A 292 12.29 -14.78 11.56
C ALA A 292 12.88 -15.61 10.40
N ILE A 293 12.34 -15.46 9.18
CA ILE A 293 12.88 -16.10 7.96
C ILE A 293 14.32 -15.64 7.71
N ALA A 294 14.65 -14.37 7.94
CA ALA A 294 16.02 -13.87 7.76
C ALA A 294 17.02 -14.51 8.76
N ILE A 295 16.60 -14.78 9.99
CA ILE A 295 17.42 -15.45 11.02
C ILE A 295 17.58 -16.93 10.66
N MET A 296 16.48 -17.62 10.36
CA MET A 296 16.49 -19.05 9.98
C MET A 296 17.31 -19.31 8.71
N ALA A 297 17.26 -18.40 7.73
CA ALA A 297 18.09 -18.47 6.53
C ALA A 297 19.59 -18.27 6.83
N GLY A 298 19.95 -17.55 7.90
CA GLY A 298 21.32 -17.42 8.40
C GLY A 298 21.84 -18.69 9.07
N GLU A 299 20.95 -19.58 9.53
CA GLU A 299 21.24 -20.90 10.09
C GLU A 299 21.14 -22.03 9.03
N CYS A 300 21.30 -21.68 7.76
CA CYS A 300 21.32 -22.59 6.60
C CYS A 300 19.97 -23.28 6.26
N LEU A 301 18.83 -22.80 6.76
CA LEU A 301 17.52 -23.30 6.32
C LEU A 301 17.08 -22.65 4.98
N PRO A 302 16.55 -23.42 4.01
CA PRO A 302 16.09 -22.86 2.74
C PRO A 302 14.94 -21.85 2.93
N ILE A 303 15.10 -20.63 2.39
CA ILE A 303 14.11 -19.53 2.50
C ILE A 303 12.70 -19.97 2.09
N LYS A 304 12.58 -20.75 1.01
CA LYS A 304 11.30 -21.30 0.54
C LYS A 304 10.60 -22.18 1.58
N VAL A 305 11.38 -22.96 2.35
CA VAL A 305 10.86 -23.79 3.45
C VAL A 305 10.42 -22.91 4.61
N CYS A 306 11.23 -21.91 5.00
CA CYS A 306 10.90 -20.96 6.06
C CYS A 306 9.64 -20.13 5.76
N CYS A 307 9.48 -19.66 4.51
CA CYS A 307 8.29 -18.95 4.05
C CYS A 307 7.03 -19.82 4.14
N ARG A 308 7.13 -21.11 3.77
CA ARG A 308 6.03 -22.07 3.84
C ARG A 308 5.64 -22.40 5.29
N VAL A 309 6.63 -22.60 6.17
CA VAL A 309 6.41 -22.87 7.60
C VAL A 309 5.77 -21.68 8.32
N LEU A 310 6.13 -20.45 7.94
CA LEU A 310 5.62 -19.23 8.56
C LEU A 310 4.42 -18.63 7.82
N SER A 311 3.84 -19.34 6.85
CA SER A 311 2.66 -18.92 6.10
C SER A 311 2.78 -17.50 5.53
N VAL A 312 3.89 -17.21 4.85
CA VAL A 312 4.12 -15.94 4.14
C VAL A 312 4.72 -16.18 2.77
N SER A 313 4.52 -15.24 1.84
CA SER A 313 5.03 -15.38 0.48
C SER A 313 6.55 -15.16 0.40
N GLU A 314 7.21 -15.97 -0.43
CA GLU A 314 8.64 -15.85 -0.73
C GLU A 314 8.95 -14.52 -1.44
N SER A 315 8.06 -14.08 -2.33
CA SER A 315 8.12 -12.76 -2.97
C SER A 315 8.02 -11.61 -1.97
N GLY A 316 7.10 -11.71 -0.99
CA GLY A 316 6.95 -10.75 0.10
C GLY A 316 8.19 -10.64 0.98
N PHE A 317 8.83 -11.78 1.28
CA PHE A 317 10.10 -11.81 2.01
C PHE A 317 11.22 -11.11 1.25
N HIS A 318 11.39 -11.41 -0.04
CA HIS A 318 12.43 -10.79 -0.85
C HIS A 318 12.20 -9.28 -1.07
N MET A 319 10.95 -8.85 -1.22
CA MET A 319 10.60 -7.43 -1.26
C MET A 319 10.91 -6.74 0.07
N TRP A 320 10.57 -7.36 1.20
CA TRP A 320 10.91 -6.84 2.52
C TRP A 320 12.43 -6.72 2.71
N ARG A 321 13.21 -7.73 2.29
CA ARG A 321 14.68 -7.75 2.39
C ARG A 321 15.36 -6.68 1.53
N LYS A 322 14.78 -6.34 0.37
CA LYS A 322 15.30 -5.30 -0.53
C LYS A 322 14.91 -3.88 -0.13
N ARG A 323 14.04 -3.68 0.88
CA ARG A 323 13.65 -2.34 1.33
C ARG A 323 14.86 -1.63 1.95
N PRO A 324 15.14 -0.37 1.57
CA PRO A 324 16.17 0.40 2.24
C PRO A 324 15.82 0.56 3.73
N PRO A 325 16.82 0.51 4.63
CA PRO A 325 16.59 0.73 6.04
C PRO A 325 15.96 2.10 6.25
N SER A 326 14.95 2.17 7.12
CA SER A 326 14.31 3.45 7.43
C SER A 326 15.35 4.46 7.91
N PRO A 327 15.16 5.78 7.70
CA PRO A 327 16.06 6.83 8.22
C PRO A 327 16.26 6.80 9.75
N ARG A 328 15.42 6.03 10.47
CA ARG A 328 15.52 5.76 11.91
C ARG A 328 16.43 4.57 12.24
N ALA A 329 16.56 3.60 11.34
CA ALA A 329 17.48 2.47 11.48
C ALA A 329 18.93 2.88 11.18
N ILE A 330 19.14 3.81 10.24
CA ILE A 330 20.47 4.36 9.91
C ILE A 330 21.03 5.22 11.06
N ARG A 331 20.17 5.83 11.89
CA ARG A 331 20.59 6.63 13.06
C ARG A 331 21.05 5.82 14.27
N HIS A 332 20.92 4.49 14.22
CA HIS A 332 21.22 3.58 15.32
C HIS A 332 22.16 2.43 14.93
N ALA A 333 22.80 2.53 13.76
CA ALA A 333 23.94 1.71 13.36
C ALA A 333 25.22 2.51 13.61
#